data_AF-A0A672KK31-F1
#
_entry.id   AF-A0A672KK31-F1
#
_cell.length_a   1.000
_cell.length_b   1.000
_cell.length_c   1.000
_cell.angle_alpha   90.00
_cell.angle_beta   90.00
_cell.angle_gamma   90.00
#
_symmetry.space_group_name_H-M   'P 1'
#
loop_
_entity.id
_entity.type
_entity.pdbx_description
1 polymer ?
#
loop_
_entity_poly.entity_id
_entity_poly.type
_entity_poly.pdbx_seq_one_letter_code
_entity_poly.pdbx_strand_id
1 'polypeptide(L)'
;MISVAFLVVVQDQLDKLCLSLYETVTGNTEGEMPYHWYTDHRFALFVMCLIIILPLSIPKEIGIQKYTSVLGTLAATYLSVAVIAKYYLKDEHTADLTPEHSQGLDSWASIFSVVPTICFGFQCHEACIAIYSSMENKKITHWVFISVTSMIFCLLIYTLTGVFGFLTFGREVASDILMSYPGNDVVMIIARLLFGISIITIYPIILLLGRSVILTQILRFWEQRAIITSVFESRCRLILTILWITVTLLIAIYVPDMSEVISVIGGISAFFIFIFPGETLN
;
A
#
# COMPACT_ATOMS: atom_id res chain seq x y z
N MET A 1 8.11 2.57 7.65
CA MET A 1 6.78 3.19 7.84
C MET A 1 5.80 2.69 6.79
N ILE A 2 5.93 3.02 5.49
CA ILE A 2 5.05 2.51 4.41
C ILE A 2 4.95 0.96 4.36
N SER A 3 6.06 0.27 4.66
CA SER A 3 6.08 -1.19 4.80
C SER A 3 5.02 -1.73 5.78
N VAL A 4 4.72 -1.02 6.86
CA VAL A 4 3.70 -1.43 7.84
C VAL A 4 2.31 -1.39 7.19
N ALA A 5 1.97 -0.28 6.52
CA ALA A 5 0.68 -0.16 5.81
C ALA A 5 0.49 -1.27 4.78
N PHE A 6 1.55 -1.63 4.04
CA PHE A 6 1.50 -2.74 3.10
C PHE A 6 1.26 -4.10 3.76
N LEU A 7 1.88 -4.37 4.91
CA LEU A 7 1.66 -5.61 5.64
C LEU A 7 0.25 -5.69 6.21
N VAL A 8 -0.28 -4.59 6.73
CA VAL A 8 -1.67 -4.51 7.21
C VAL A 8 -2.65 -4.76 6.06
N VAL A 9 -2.47 -4.09 4.92
CA VAL A 9 -3.33 -4.33 3.75
C VAL A 9 -3.21 -5.77 3.23
N VAL A 10 -2.01 -6.34 3.15
CA VAL A 10 -1.85 -7.75 2.75
C VAL A 10 -2.55 -8.68 3.74
N GLN A 11 -2.52 -8.37 5.04
CA GLN A 11 -3.23 -9.13 6.06
C GLN A 11 -4.75 -9.10 5.82
N ASP A 12 -5.33 -7.92 5.59
CA ASP A 12 -6.76 -7.74 5.33
C ASP A 12 -7.20 -8.51 4.06
N GLN A 13 -6.39 -8.41 3.00
CA GLN A 13 -6.66 -9.12 1.76
C GLN A 13 -6.55 -10.63 1.90
N LEU A 14 -5.58 -11.14 2.69
CA LEU A 14 -5.43 -12.56 2.96
C LEU A 14 -6.61 -13.12 3.76
N ASP A 15 -7.11 -12.37 4.75
CA ASP A 15 -8.25 -12.77 5.57
C ASP A 15 -9.51 -12.97 4.71
N LYS A 16 -9.89 -11.95 3.91
CA LYS A 16 -11.04 -12.07 2.98
C LYS A 16 -10.84 -13.11 1.90
N LEU A 17 -9.62 -13.28 1.39
CA LEU A 17 -9.35 -14.30 0.37
C LEU A 17 -9.50 -15.70 0.95
N CYS A 18 -9.03 -15.93 2.18
CA CYS A 18 -9.18 -17.21 2.87
C CYS A 18 -10.65 -17.56 3.07
N LEU A 19 -11.45 -16.62 3.55
CA LEU A 19 -12.90 -16.78 3.73
C LEU A 19 -13.61 -17.06 2.39
N SER A 20 -13.29 -16.29 1.34
CA SER A 20 -13.84 -16.46 0.00
C SER A 20 -13.52 -17.84 -0.61
N LEU A 21 -12.28 -18.30 -0.46
CA LEU A 21 -11.87 -19.62 -0.92
C LEU A 21 -12.55 -20.73 -0.12
N TYR A 22 -12.69 -20.56 1.20
CA TYR A 22 -13.39 -21.52 2.04
C TYR A 22 -14.88 -21.65 1.65
N GLU A 23 -15.57 -20.53 1.46
CA GLU A 23 -16.97 -20.51 1.00
C GLU A 23 -17.11 -21.16 -0.37
N THR A 24 -16.19 -20.87 -1.30
CA THR A 24 -16.19 -21.44 -2.67
C THR A 24 -15.95 -22.95 -2.66
N VAL A 25 -15.07 -23.45 -1.80
CA VAL A 25 -14.69 -24.88 -1.75
C VAL A 25 -15.70 -25.71 -0.96
N THR A 26 -16.26 -25.15 0.12
CA THR A 26 -17.06 -25.92 1.10
C THR A 26 -18.57 -25.70 0.92
N GLY A 27 -18.98 -24.61 0.26
CA GLY A 27 -20.39 -24.24 0.09
C GLY A 27 -21.11 -23.81 1.38
N ASN A 28 -20.42 -23.80 2.52
CA ASN A 28 -20.96 -23.48 3.83
C ASN A 28 -20.54 -22.06 4.27
N THR A 29 -21.46 -21.34 4.89
CA THR A 29 -21.28 -19.97 5.39
C THR A 29 -20.33 -19.95 6.61
N GLU A 30 -19.72 -18.79 6.88
CA GLU A 30 -18.62 -18.53 7.84
C GLU A 30 -18.71 -19.20 9.23
N GLY A 31 -19.90 -19.60 9.68
CA GLY A 31 -20.13 -20.19 11.02
C GLY A 31 -19.57 -21.60 11.26
N GLU A 32 -19.13 -22.32 10.22
CA GLU A 32 -18.61 -23.70 10.35
C GLU A 32 -17.10 -23.83 10.09
N MET A 33 -16.36 -22.73 9.92
CA MET A 33 -14.92 -22.84 9.62
C MET A 33 -14.15 -23.32 10.87
N PRO A 34 -13.51 -24.51 10.85
CA PRO A 34 -12.76 -24.98 12.00
C PRO A 34 -11.52 -24.09 12.19
N TYR A 35 -11.43 -23.42 13.33
CA TYR A 35 -10.26 -22.64 13.73
C TYR A 35 -9.03 -23.55 13.90
N HIS A 36 -8.30 -23.74 12.80
CA HIS A 36 -6.98 -24.37 12.80
C HIS A 36 -5.89 -23.29 12.75
N TRP A 37 -4.76 -23.57 13.39
CA TRP A 37 -3.59 -22.67 13.46
C TRP A 37 -3.01 -22.29 12.09
N TYR A 38 -3.23 -23.10 11.06
CA TYR A 38 -2.81 -22.82 9.68
C TYR A 38 -3.77 -21.87 8.94
N THR A 39 -5.00 -21.71 9.43
CA THR A 39 -6.02 -20.82 8.85
C THR A 39 -5.94 -19.40 9.43
N ASP A 40 -5.05 -19.16 10.40
CA ASP A 40 -4.83 -17.83 10.97
C ASP A 40 -4.12 -16.91 9.95
N HIS A 41 -4.78 -15.82 9.55
CA HIS A 41 -4.23 -14.83 8.62
C HIS A 41 -2.89 -14.25 9.11
N ARG A 42 -2.65 -14.22 10.42
CA ARG A 42 -1.38 -13.74 11.02
C ARG A 42 -0.24 -14.71 10.74
N PHE A 43 -0.51 -16.00 10.81
CA PHE A 43 0.46 -17.04 10.47
C PHE A 43 0.75 -17.03 8.96
N ALA A 44 -0.29 -16.89 8.14
CA ALA A 44 -0.14 -16.75 6.69
C ALA A 44 0.72 -15.53 6.32
N LEU A 45 0.49 -14.37 6.97
CA LEU A 45 1.30 -13.17 6.78
C LEU A 45 2.78 -13.40 7.17
N PHE A 46 3.04 -14.09 8.28
CA PHE A 46 4.40 -14.45 8.70
C PHE A 46 5.09 -15.36 7.67
N VAL A 47 4.40 -16.39 7.18
CA VAL A 47 4.92 -17.30 6.15
C VAL A 47 5.18 -16.56 4.84
N MET A 48 4.27 -15.69 4.40
CA MET A 48 4.44 -14.85 3.21
C MET A 48 5.63 -13.90 3.36
N CYS A 49 5.83 -13.32 4.55
CA CYS A 49 7.00 -12.50 4.86
C CYS A 49 8.30 -13.29 4.71
N LEU A 50 8.37 -14.50 5.26
CA LEU A 50 9.58 -15.32 5.23
C LEU A 50 9.87 -15.96 3.88
N ILE A 51 8.85 -16.46 3.18
CA ILE A 51 9.02 -17.27 1.96
C ILE A 51 9.01 -16.41 0.70
N ILE A 52 8.32 -15.26 0.70
CA ILE A 52 8.18 -14.44 -0.50
C ILE A 52 8.92 -13.12 -0.33
N ILE A 53 8.55 -12.33 0.68
CA ILE A 53 9.06 -10.96 0.83
C ILE A 53 10.55 -10.95 1.15
N LEU A 54 11.00 -11.80 2.07
CA LEU A 54 12.40 -11.90 2.47
C LEU A 54 13.31 -12.26 1.28
N PRO A 55 13.10 -13.34 0.50
CA PRO A 55 13.94 -13.64 -0.64
C PRO A 55 13.85 -12.59 -1.75
N LEU A 56 12.69 -11.97 -1.99
CA LEU A 56 12.57 -10.87 -2.94
C LEU A 56 13.29 -9.59 -2.50
N SER A 57 13.62 -9.44 -1.20
CA SER A 57 14.32 -8.27 -0.65
C SER A 57 15.85 -8.40 -0.65
N ILE A 58 16.37 -9.58 -0.98
CA ILE A 58 17.81 -9.87 -1.07
C ILE A 58 18.47 -9.27 -2.34
N PRO A 59 17.86 -9.29 -3.54
CA PRO A 59 18.46 -8.77 -4.77
C PRO A 59 18.89 -7.30 -4.64
N LYS A 60 20.00 -6.97 -5.29
CA LYS A 60 20.55 -5.61 -5.31
C LYS A 60 19.98 -4.73 -6.43
N GLU A 61 19.30 -5.31 -7.42
CA GLU A 61 19.01 -4.63 -8.69
C GLU A 61 17.59 -4.08 -8.78
N ILE A 62 17.50 -2.85 -9.25
CA ILE A 62 16.27 -2.07 -9.49
C ILE A 62 15.62 -2.48 -10.83
N GLY A 63 16.23 -3.39 -11.61
CA GLY A 63 15.77 -3.76 -12.96
C GLY A 63 14.35 -4.32 -13.05
N ILE A 64 13.82 -4.88 -11.95
CA ILE A 64 12.45 -5.40 -11.88
C ILE A 64 11.41 -4.28 -11.69
N GLN A 65 11.83 -3.08 -11.25
CA GLN A 65 10.94 -1.96 -10.93
C GLN A 65 9.98 -1.62 -12.08
N LYS A 66 10.46 -1.66 -13.34
CA LYS A 66 9.60 -1.37 -14.51
C LYS A 66 8.41 -2.31 -14.64
N TYR A 67 8.62 -3.62 -14.38
CA TYR A 67 7.57 -4.63 -14.49
C TYR A 67 6.59 -4.51 -13.32
N THR A 68 7.12 -4.30 -12.11
CA THR A 68 6.32 -4.06 -10.92
C THR A 68 5.46 -2.81 -11.05
N SER A 69 5.99 -1.72 -11.59
CA SER A 69 5.21 -0.48 -11.81
C SER A 69 4.04 -0.71 -12.77
N VAL A 70 4.26 -1.39 -13.90
CA VAL A 70 3.19 -1.70 -14.85
C VAL A 70 2.11 -2.56 -14.20
N LEU A 71 2.51 -3.60 -13.44
CA LEU A 71 1.58 -4.47 -12.73
C LEU A 71 0.75 -3.70 -11.69
N GLY A 72 1.39 -2.81 -10.92
CA GLY A 72 0.70 -1.97 -9.94
C GLY A 72 -0.29 -1.00 -10.57
N THR A 73 0.07 -0.35 -11.69
CA THR A 73 -0.85 0.54 -12.42
C THR A 73 -2.03 -0.21 -13.00
N LEU A 74 -1.81 -1.42 -13.55
CA LEU A 74 -2.88 -2.29 -14.04
C LEU A 74 -3.81 -2.72 -12.91
N ALA A 75 -3.27 -3.13 -11.76
CA ALA A 75 -4.05 -3.52 -10.59
C ALA A 75 -4.93 -2.36 -10.08
N ALA A 76 -4.36 -1.15 -9.96
CA ALA A 76 -5.09 0.04 -9.53
C ALA A 76 -6.19 0.46 -10.53
N THR A 77 -5.89 0.38 -11.83
CA THR A 77 -6.86 0.70 -12.89
C THR A 77 -7.98 -0.33 -12.93
N TYR A 78 -7.66 -1.62 -12.82
CA TYR A 78 -8.64 -2.71 -12.73
C TYR A 78 -9.56 -2.53 -11.53
N LEU A 79 -9.00 -2.23 -10.35
CA LEU A 79 -9.78 -1.95 -9.15
C LEU A 79 -10.74 -0.77 -9.36
N SER A 80 -10.24 0.33 -9.94
CA SER A 80 -11.07 1.50 -10.21
C SER A 80 -12.24 1.18 -11.15
N VAL A 81 -11.96 0.47 -12.26
CA VAL A 81 -12.99 0.04 -13.21
C VAL A 81 -13.98 -0.93 -12.55
N ALA A 82 -13.50 -1.86 -11.72
CA ALA A 82 -14.35 -2.81 -11.02
C ALA A 82 -15.33 -2.11 -10.06
N VAL A 83 -14.85 -1.12 -9.29
CA VAL A 83 -15.69 -0.31 -8.39
C VAL A 83 -16.75 0.46 -9.17
N ILE A 84 -16.37 1.10 -10.28
CA ILE A 84 -17.31 1.82 -11.15
C ILE A 84 -18.34 0.86 -11.75
N ALA A 85 -17.91 -0.28 -12.28
CA ALA A 85 -18.80 -1.27 -12.85
C ALA A 85 -19.78 -1.81 -11.82
N LYS A 86 -19.33 -2.08 -10.58
CA LYS A 86 -20.19 -2.53 -9.49
C LYS A 86 -21.22 -1.50 -9.08
N TYR A 87 -20.88 -0.23 -9.10
CA TYR A 87 -21.86 0.84 -8.88
C TYR A 87 -22.99 0.81 -9.93
N TYR A 88 -22.66 0.70 -11.22
CA TYR A 88 -23.67 0.68 -12.29
C TYR A 88 -24.43 -0.64 -12.43
N LEU A 89 -23.82 -1.76 -12.03
CA LEU A 89 -24.44 -3.09 -12.07
C LEU A 89 -25.23 -3.42 -10.79
N LYS A 90 -25.22 -2.54 -9.79
CA LYS A 90 -26.01 -2.72 -8.57
C LYS A 90 -27.48 -2.66 -8.93
N ASP A 91 -28.16 -3.79 -8.82
CA ASP A 91 -29.58 -3.92 -9.17
C ASP A 91 -30.45 -2.96 -8.35
N GLU A 92 -31.45 -2.38 -9.01
CA GLU A 92 -32.35 -1.31 -8.53
C GLU A 92 -33.15 -1.69 -7.26
N HIS A 93 -33.08 -2.94 -6.81
CA HIS A 93 -33.81 -3.49 -5.65
C HIS A 93 -33.17 -3.19 -4.27
N THR A 94 -32.07 -2.44 -4.23
CA THR A 94 -31.53 -1.86 -2.98
C THR A 94 -31.58 -0.32 -3.00
N ALA A 95 -32.50 0.25 -3.79
CA ALA A 95 -32.77 1.69 -3.84
C ALA A 95 -33.52 2.25 -2.62
N ASP A 96 -33.89 1.41 -1.64
CA ASP A 96 -34.48 1.86 -0.36
C ASP A 96 -33.46 2.26 0.71
N LEU A 97 -32.16 2.10 0.42
CA LEU A 97 -31.12 2.82 1.15
C LEU A 97 -30.82 4.12 0.39
N THR A 98 -31.82 5.01 0.31
CA THR A 98 -31.51 6.42 0.10
C THR A 98 -30.41 6.77 1.08
N PRO A 99 -29.24 7.29 0.64
CA PRO A 99 -28.29 7.83 1.58
C PRO A 99 -29.07 8.90 2.33
N GLU A 100 -29.30 8.69 3.63
CA GLU A 100 -29.78 9.75 4.50
C GLU A 100 -28.79 10.91 4.34
N HIS A 101 -29.17 11.84 3.47
CA HIS A 101 -28.48 13.11 3.23
C HIS A 101 -28.66 14.05 4.43
N SER A 102 -29.09 13.50 5.57
CA SER A 102 -29.28 14.12 6.86
C SER A 102 -28.01 13.95 7.69
N GLN A 103 -27.11 14.92 7.53
CA GLN A 103 -26.45 15.71 8.58
C GLN A 103 -25.09 16.18 8.07
N GLY A 104 -24.92 17.51 8.12
CA GLY A 104 -23.97 18.29 7.35
C GLY A 104 -22.51 17.94 7.61
N LEU A 105 -21.71 18.27 6.59
CA LEU A 105 -20.26 18.38 6.66
C LEU A 105 -19.88 19.63 7.50
N ASP A 106 -20.39 19.76 8.72
CA ASP A 106 -20.43 21.05 9.43
C ASP A 106 -19.21 21.32 10.32
N SER A 107 -18.15 20.52 10.23
CA SER A 107 -16.92 20.78 10.99
C SER A 107 -15.68 20.80 10.11
N TRP A 108 -15.01 21.95 10.07
CA TRP A 108 -13.66 22.11 9.50
C TRP A 108 -12.67 21.05 10.01
N ALA A 109 -12.87 20.54 11.24
CA ALA A 109 -12.05 19.48 11.81
C ALA A 109 -12.17 18.15 11.03
N SER A 110 -13.34 17.86 10.44
CA SER A 110 -13.53 16.65 9.63
C SER A 110 -12.72 16.71 8.33
N ILE A 111 -12.59 17.88 7.71
CA ILE A 111 -11.76 18.08 6.51
C ILE A 111 -10.28 17.83 6.85
N PHE A 112 -9.81 18.33 7.99
CA PHE A 112 -8.43 18.09 8.44
C PHE A 112 -8.13 16.62 8.74
N SER A 113 -9.12 15.82 9.14
CA SER A 113 -8.93 14.39 9.39
C SER A 113 -8.59 13.58 8.13
N VAL A 114 -8.93 14.08 6.93
CA VAL A 114 -8.67 13.41 5.65
C VAL A 114 -7.32 13.81 5.05
N VAL A 115 -6.73 14.93 5.49
CA VAL A 115 -5.44 15.44 4.98
C VAL A 115 -4.32 14.40 5.09
N PRO A 116 -4.13 13.69 6.22
CA PRO A 116 -3.12 12.62 6.30
C PRO A 116 -3.33 11.53 5.24
N THR A 117 -4.56 11.09 5.01
CA THR A 117 -4.88 10.07 4.00
C THR A 117 -4.53 10.54 2.60
N ILE A 118 -4.83 11.80 2.27
CA ILE A 118 -4.46 12.40 0.98
C ILE A 118 -2.94 12.47 0.84
N CYS A 119 -2.23 12.96 1.87
CA CYS A 119 -0.77 13.05 1.88
C CYS A 119 -0.09 11.68 1.77
N PHE A 120 -0.65 10.65 2.40
CA PHE A 120 -0.19 9.26 2.23
C PHE A 120 -0.41 8.78 0.79
N GLY A 121 -1.61 8.98 0.24
CA GLY A 121 -1.95 8.53 -1.12
C GLY A 121 -1.10 9.19 -2.22
N PHE A 122 -0.73 10.46 -2.03
CA PHE A 122 0.10 11.23 -2.98
C PHE A 122 1.58 11.31 -2.61
N GLN A 123 2.04 10.51 -1.64
CA GLN A 123 3.46 10.42 -1.29
C GLN A 123 4.26 9.69 -2.38
N CYS A 124 4.84 10.44 -3.32
CA CYS A 124 5.75 9.88 -4.35
C CYS A 124 7.20 10.38 -4.24
N HIS A 125 7.47 11.33 -3.34
CA HIS A 125 8.77 12.01 -3.25
C HIS A 125 9.92 11.07 -2.82
N GLU A 126 9.64 10.05 -2.00
CA GLU A 126 10.65 9.10 -1.51
C GLU A 126 11.30 8.28 -2.63
N ALA A 127 10.52 7.91 -3.64
CA ALA A 127 10.99 7.10 -4.76
C ALA A 127 11.47 7.95 -5.95
N CYS A 128 11.27 9.26 -5.92
CA CYS A 128 11.42 10.13 -7.09
C CYS A 128 12.88 10.16 -7.61
N ILE A 129 13.87 10.18 -6.70
CA ILE A 129 15.30 10.17 -7.06
C ILE A 129 15.68 8.82 -7.69
N ALA A 130 15.22 7.71 -7.12
CA ALA A 130 15.49 6.37 -7.64
C ALA A 130 14.90 6.19 -9.04
N ILE A 131 13.65 6.63 -9.24
CA ILE A 131 12.98 6.63 -10.54
C ILE A 131 13.73 7.52 -11.53
N TYR A 132 14.05 8.77 -11.16
CA TYR A 132 14.77 9.70 -12.01
C TYR A 132 16.14 9.15 -12.45
N SER A 133 16.88 8.53 -11.53
CA SER A 133 18.19 7.93 -11.83
C SER A 133 18.11 6.75 -12.81
N SER A 134 16.96 6.07 -12.82
CA SER A 134 16.67 4.88 -13.65
C SER A 134 16.07 5.22 -15.02
N MET A 135 15.71 6.49 -15.27
CA MET A 135 15.20 6.91 -16.57
C MET A 135 16.30 6.98 -17.62
N GLU A 136 15.96 6.59 -18.85
CA GLU A 136 16.84 6.72 -20.02
C GLU A 136 17.10 8.19 -20.37
N ASN A 137 16.05 9.02 -20.41
CA ASN A 137 16.14 10.45 -20.66
C ASN A 137 16.07 11.27 -19.36
N LYS A 138 17.23 11.77 -18.93
CA LYS A 138 17.42 12.51 -17.67
C LYS A 138 17.19 14.03 -17.79
N LYS A 139 16.61 14.53 -18.89
CA LYS A 139 16.26 15.95 -19.02
C LYS A 139 15.20 16.33 -17.98
N ILE A 140 15.40 17.43 -17.26
CA ILE A 140 14.46 17.91 -16.23
C ILE A 140 13.08 18.22 -16.81
N THR A 141 13.01 18.79 -18.01
CA THR A 141 11.73 19.06 -18.69
C THR A 141 10.94 17.78 -18.97
N HIS A 142 11.63 16.71 -19.38
CA HIS A 142 11.04 15.39 -19.60
C HIS A 142 10.57 14.75 -18.29
N TRP A 143 11.38 14.85 -17.24
CA TRP A 143 11.01 14.39 -15.89
C TRP A 143 9.75 15.08 -15.35
N VAL A 144 9.69 16.41 -15.45
CA VAL A 144 8.54 17.20 -14.99
C VAL A 144 7.29 16.81 -15.77
N PHE A 145 7.38 16.69 -17.09
CA PHE A 145 6.25 16.27 -17.93
C PHE A 145 5.70 14.90 -17.50
N ILE A 146 6.55 13.88 -17.40
CA ILE A 146 6.15 12.53 -16.98
C ILE A 146 5.54 12.55 -15.57
N SER A 147 6.16 13.29 -14.64
CA SER A 147 5.70 13.36 -13.25
C SER A 147 4.32 14.00 -13.15
N VAL A 148 4.09 15.11 -13.86
CA VAL A 148 2.79 15.81 -13.86
C VAL A 148 1.71 14.94 -14.51
N THR A 149 2.00 14.32 -15.66
CA THR A 149 1.05 13.42 -16.32
C THR A 149 0.69 12.22 -15.44
N SER A 150 1.67 11.62 -14.77
CA SER A 150 1.45 10.50 -13.85
C SER A 150 0.61 10.93 -12.64
N MET A 151 0.85 12.13 -12.12
CA MET A 151 0.10 12.67 -10.99
C MET A 151 -1.37 12.94 -11.34
N ILE A 152 -1.64 13.49 -12.52
CA ILE A 152 -3.00 13.67 -13.03
C ILE A 152 -3.71 12.32 -13.16
N PHE A 153 -3.02 11.32 -13.69
CA PHE A 153 -3.57 9.97 -13.82
C PHE A 153 -3.91 9.34 -12.45
N CYS A 154 -3.00 9.45 -11.46
CA CYS A 154 -3.26 9.02 -10.09
C CYS A 154 -4.46 9.75 -9.47
N LEU A 155 -4.55 11.07 -9.66
CA LEU A 155 -5.66 11.88 -9.17
C LEU A 155 -7.00 11.40 -9.74
N LEU A 156 -7.05 11.08 -11.04
CA LEU A 156 -8.26 10.55 -11.68
C LEU A 156 -8.66 9.20 -11.09
N ILE A 157 -7.73 8.24 -10.98
CA ILE A 157 -8.02 6.92 -10.39
C ILE A 157 -8.51 7.05 -8.95
N TYR A 158 -7.85 7.85 -8.12
CA TYR A 158 -8.23 8.02 -6.72
C TYR A 158 -9.59 8.69 -6.58
N THR A 159 -9.84 9.75 -7.36
CA THR A 159 -11.13 10.45 -7.34
C THR A 159 -12.27 9.55 -7.80
N LEU A 160 -12.09 8.84 -8.92
CA LEU A 160 -13.11 7.92 -9.42
C LEU A 160 -13.40 6.80 -8.42
N THR A 161 -12.36 6.14 -7.91
CA THR A 161 -12.51 5.03 -6.96
C THR A 161 -13.15 5.51 -5.65
N GLY A 162 -12.74 6.68 -5.15
CA GLY A 162 -13.31 7.27 -3.93
C GLY A 162 -14.77 7.70 -4.08
N VAL A 163 -15.10 8.39 -5.17
CA VAL A 163 -16.48 8.87 -5.41
C VAL A 163 -17.43 7.70 -5.63
N PHE A 164 -17.13 6.78 -6.55
CA PHE A 164 -18.02 5.65 -6.83
C PHE A 164 -18.05 4.64 -5.67
N GLY A 165 -16.95 4.49 -4.94
CA GLY A 165 -16.93 3.71 -3.70
C GLY A 165 -17.85 4.28 -2.63
N PHE A 166 -17.77 5.59 -2.39
CA PHE A 166 -18.64 6.28 -1.44
C PHE A 166 -20.11 6.26 -1.90
N LEU A 167 -20.40 6.43 -3.18
CA LEU A 167 -21.77 6.31 -3.71
C LEU A 167 -22.34 4.89 -3.56
N THR A 168 -21.49 3.85 -3.56
CA THR A 168 -21.92 2.45 -3.46
C THR A 168 -22.29 2.04 -2.02
N PHE A 169 -21.51 2.48 -1.03
CA PHE A 169 -21.61 2.04 0.37
C PHE A 169 -21.99 3.15 1.37
N GLY A 170 -21.92 4.42 0.97
CA GLY A 170 -22.20 5.56 1.85
C GLY A 170 -21.26 5.64 3.05
N ARG A 171 -21.84 5.81 4.25
CA ARG A 171 -21.10 5.95 5.52
C ARG A 171 -20.58 4.62 6.08
N GLU A 172 -21.05 3.48 5.58
CA GLU A 172 -20.65 2.14 6.05
C GLU A 172 -19.40 1.61 5.32
N VAL A 173 -18.75 2.44 4.50
CA VAL A 173 -17.53 2.05 3.80
C VAL A 173 -16.39 1.74 4.78
N ALA A 174 -15.78 0.57 4.63
CA ALA A 174 -14.60 0.20 5.38
C ALA A 174 -13.37 1.04 4.94
N SER A 175 -12.36 1.12 5.81
CA SER A 175 -11.08 1.80 5.53
C SER A 175 -10.39 1.27 4.27
N ASP A 176 -10.49 -0.04 4.04
CA ASP A 176 -10.19 -0.69 2.77
C ASP A 176 -11.49 -0.98 2.01
N ILE A 177 -11.68 -0.33 0.86
CA ILE A 177 -12.88 -0.48 0.04
C ILE A 177 -13.12 -1.93 -0.40
N LEU A 178 -12.07 -2.74 -0.62
CA LEU A 178 -12.23 -4.15 -1.01
C LEU A 178 -12.82 -5.00 0.13
N MET A 179 -12.72 -4.55 1.38
CA MET A 179 -13.33 -5.21 2.54
C MET A 179 -14.85 -4.99 2.60
N SER A 180 -15.35 -3.93 1.96
CA SER A 180 -16.78 -3.61 1.89
C SER A 180 -17.54 -4.50 0.89
N TYR A 181 -16.84 -5.13 -0.05
CA TYR A 181 -17.44 -6.06 -1.01
C TYR A 181 -17.52 -7.49 -0.46
N PRO A 182 -18.54 -8.27 -0.84
CA PRO A 182 -18.66 -9.67 -0.43
C PRO A 182 -17.49 -10.54 -0.92
N GLY A 183 -17.26 -11.67 -0.24
CA GLY A 183 -16.21 -12.64 -0.55
C GLY A 183 -16.45 -13.41 -1.85
N ASN A 184 -17.71 -13.68 -2.20
CA ASN A 184 -18.11 -14.54 -3.32
C ASN A 184 -18.04 -13.88 -4.72
N ASP A 185 -17.70 -12.59 -4.80
CA ASP A 185 -17.72 -11.85 -6.05
C ASP A 185 -16.41 -12.03 -6.85
N VAL A 186 -16.45 -12.82 -7.93
CA VAL A 186 -15.27 -13.18 -8.74
C VAL A 186 -14.49 -11.95 -9.22
N VAL A 187 -15.19 -10.88 -9.63
CA VAL A 187 -14.54 -9.64 -10.10
C VAL A 187 -13.72 -9.01 -8.99
N MET A 188 -14.26 -9.01 -7.77
CA MET A 188 -13.60 -8.47 -6.58
C MET A 188 -12.49 -9.40 -6.08
N ILE A 189 -12.66 -10.73 -6.14
CA ILE A 189 -11.59 -11.68 -5.83
C ILE A 189 -10.37 -11.43 -6.73
N ILE A 190 -10.59 -11.24 -8.03
CA ILE A 190 -9.52 -10.90 -8.97
C ILE A 190 -8.87 -9.56 -8.59
N ALA A 191 -9.66 -8.56 -8.17
CA ALA A 191 -9.14 -7.27 -7.70
C ALA A 191 -8.23 -7.44 -6.48
N ARG A 192 -8.68 -8.21 -5.48
CA ARG A 192 -7.94 -8.53 -4.25
C ARG A 192 -6.61 -9.21 -4.58
N LEU A 193 -6.64 -10.20 -5.47
CA LEU A 193 -5.44 -10.92 -5.92
C LEU A 193 -4.45 -10.00 -6.63
N LEU A 194 -4.91 -9.22 -7.63
CA LEU A 194 -4.05 -8.29 -8.37
C LEU A 194 -3.45 -7.24 -7.44
N PHE A 195 -4.26 -6.68 -6.54
CA PHE A 195 -3.81 -5.70 -5.56
C PHE A 195 -2.81 -6.30 -4.57
N GLY A 196 -3.08 -7.48 -4.02
CA GLY A 196 -2.15 -8.20 -3.13
C GLY A 196 -0.81 -8.52 -3.79
N ILE A 197 -0.83 -9.03 -5.03
CA ILE A 197 0.39 -9.28 -5.81
C ILE A 197 1.15 -7.96 -6.03
N SER A 198 0.45 -6.88 -6.38
CA SER A 198 1.10 -5.57 -6.56
C SER A 198 1.82 -5.12 -5.29
N ILE A 199 1.21 -5.25 -4.11
CA ILE A 199 1.81 -4.86 -2.83
C ILE A 199 3.03 -5.74 -2.50
N ILE A 200 2.90 -7.06 -2.67
CA ILE A 200 3.99 -8.01 -2.44
C ILE A 200 5.20 -7.69 -3.33
N THR A 201 4.97 -7.24 -4.57
CA THR A 201 6.05 -6.86 -5.49
C THR A 201 6.65 -5.48 -5.21
N ILE A 202 5.88 -4.54 -4.65
CA ILE A 202 6.35 -3.19 -4.31
C ILE A 202 7.11 -3.18 -2.97
N TYR A 203 6.71 -4.01 -2.01
CA TYR A 203 7.29 -4.04 -0.66
C TYR A 203 8.83 -4.18 -0.66
N PRO A 204 9.45 -5.11 -1.42
CA PRO A 204 10.90 -5.23 -1.50
C PRO A 204 11.55 -3.95 -2.02
N ILE A 205 10.95 -3.27 -3.00
CA ILE A 205 11.50 -2.04 -3.58
C ILE A 205 11.60 -0.94 -2.51
N ILE A 206 10.54 -0.76 -1.72
CA ILE A 206 10.54 0.21 -0.61
C ILE A 206 11.57 -0.17 0.46
N LEU A 207 11.70 -1.45 0.77
CA LEU A 207 12.74 -1.93 1.68
C LEU A 207 14.14 -1.63 1.13
N LEU A 208 14.38 -1.87 -0.17
CA LEU A 208 15.66 -1.59 -0.83
C LEU A 208 16.03 -0.11 -0.75
N LEU A 209 15.08 0.80 -0.95
CA LEU A 209 15.26 2.25 -0.81
C LEU A 209 15.57 2.65 0.63
N GLY A 210 14.76 2.19 1.60
CA GLY A 210 15.01 2.48 3.02
C GLY A 210 16.37 1.95 3.48
N ARG A 211 16.72 0.75 3.05
CA ARG A 211 18.00 0.10 3.35
C ARG A 211 19.18 0.86 2.77
N SER A 212 19.10 1.36 1.55
CA SER A 212 20.23 2.07 0.91
C SER A 212 20.56 3.37 1.64
N VAL A 213 19.53 4.11 2.09
CA VAL A 213 19.70 5.33 2.87
C VAL A 213 20.37 5.03 4.22
N ILE A 214 19.84 4.07 4.99
CA ILE A 214 20.39 3.75 6.31
C ILE A 214 21.79 3.16 6.21
N LEU A 215 22.02 2.25 5.25
CA LEU A 215 23.35 1.68 5.03
C LEU A 215 24.36 2.77 4.68
N THR A 216 23.99 3.73 3.82
CA THR A 216 24.87 4.86 3.47
C THR A 216 25.23 5.70 4.71
N GLN A 217 24.26 5.96 5.59
CA GLN A 217 24.53 6.70 6.84
C GLN A 217 25.42 5.92 7.80
N ILE A 218 25.17 4.62 7.99
CA ILE A 218 26.00 3.74 8.82
C ILE A 218 27.42 3.68 8.27
N LEU A 219 27.57 3.47 6.96
CA LEU A 219 28.89 3.41 6.33
C LEU A 219 29.64 4.73 6.48
N ARG A 220 29.01 5.89 6.25
CA ARG A 220 29.64 7.20 6.48
C ARG A 220 30.13 7.38 7.92
N PHE A 221 29.32 6.95 8.90
CA PHE A 221 29.70 7.02 10.31
C PHE A 221 30.87 6.09 10.66
N TRP A 222 30.91 4.90 10.07
CA TRP A 222 31.96 3.91 10.30
C TRP A 222 33.23 4.16 9.49
N GLU A 223 33.14 4.78 8.32
CA GLU A 223 34.28 5.21 7.51
C GLU A 223 35.15 6.22 8.27
N GLN A 224 34.52 7.06 9.09
CA GLN A 224 35.22 7.96 10.01
C GLN A 224 35.94 7.23 11.17
N ARG A 225 35.65 5.94 11.41
CA ARG A 225 36.15 5.17 12.56
C ARG A 225 37.02 3.96 12.19
N ALA A 226 36.84 3.34 11.02
CA ALA A 226 37.55 2.12 10.62
C ALA A 226 37.51 1.86 9.09
N ILE A 227 38.39 0.97 8.61
CA ILE A 227 38.42 0.50 7.22
C ILE A 227 37.21 -0.41 6.96
N ILE A 228 36.34 0.01 6.04
CA ILE A 228 35.14 -0.75 5.65
C ILE A 228 35.55 -1.98 4.82
N THR A 229 35.19 -3.16 5.31
CA THR A 229 35.35 -4.42 4.56
C THR A 229 34.05 -4.80 3.84
N SER A 230 34.11 -5.32 2.62
CA SER A 230 32.94 -5.76 1.84
C SER A 230 32.06 -6.79 2.57
N VAL A 231 32.67 -7.61 3.44
CA VAL A 231 31.97 -8.57 4.31
C VAL A 231 31.13 -7.86 5.38
N PHE A 232 31.62 -6.77 5.97
CA PHE A 232 30.89 -5.97 6.95
C PHE A 232 29.66 -5.33 6.31
N GLU A 233 29.81 -4.77 5.10
CA GLU A 233 28.71 -4.17 4.36
C GLU A 233 27.59 -5.20 4.05
N SER A 234 27.97 -6.42 3.63
CA SER A 234 27.00 -7.49 3.35
C SER A 234 26.26 -7.96 4.61
N ARG A 235 26.98 -8.13 5.73
CA ARG A 235 26.38 -8.52 7.01
C ARG A 235 25.44 -7.45 7.56
N CYS A 236 25.85 -6.19 7.55
CA CYS A 236 25.01 -5.06 7.97
C CYS A 236 23.73 -4.99 7.13
N ARG A 237 23.83 -5.22 5.81
CA ARG A 237 22.68 -5.24 4.90
C ARG A 237 21.67 -6.34 5.26
N LEU A 238 22.15 -7.55 5.56
CA LEU A 238 21.29 -8.68 5.93
C LEU A 238 20.64 -8.44 7.29
N ILE A 239 21.41 -8.01 8.29
CA ILE A 239 20.89 -7.69 9.62
C ILE A 239 19.82 -6.59 9.53
N LEU A 240 20.07 -5.53 8.75
CA LEU A 240 19.13 -4.43 8.60
C LEU A 240 17.84 -4.87 7.91
N THR A 241 17.93 -5.77 6.92
CA THR A 241 16.75 -6.31 6.22
C THR A 241 15.90 -7.17 7.15
N ILE A 242 16.53 -8.06 7.93
CA ILE A 242 15.82 -8.92 8.90
C ILE A 242 15.19 -8.07 10.00
N LEU A 243 15.95 -7.13 10.57
CA LEU A 243 15.45 -6.23 11.61
C LEU A 243 14.28 -5.41 11.11
N TRP A 244 14.38 -4.84 9.90
CA TRP A 244 13.30 -4.05 9.30
C TRP A 244 12.02 -4.86 9.15
N ILE A 245 12.08 -6.03 8.50
CA ILE A 245 10.91 -6.90 8.30
C ILE A 245 10.32 -7.33 9.64
N THR A 246 11.16 -7.70 10.62
CA THR A 246 10.69 -8.13 11.94
C THR A 246 9.94 -7.01 12.65
N VAL A 247 10.49 -5.80 12.66
CA VAL A 247 9.85 -4.64 13.31
C VAL A 247 8.54 -4.28 12.61
N THR A 248 8.54 -4.22 11.27
CA THR A 248 7.33 -3.85 10.53
C THR A 248 6.23 -4.90 10.65
N LEU A 249 6.59 -6.19 10.68
CA LEU A 249 5.66 -7.28 10.88
C LEU A 249 5.05 -7.23 12.29
N LEU A 250 5.88 -7.01 13.31
CA LEU A 250 5.41 -6.91 14.69
C LEU A 250 4.40 -5.78 14.83
N ILE A 251 4.69 -4.60 14.24
CA ILE A 251 3.75 -3.48 14.26
C ILE A 251 2.44 -3.83 13.53
N ALA A 252 2.51 -4.48 12.36
CA ALA A 252 1.31 -4.86 11.60
C ALA A 252 0.42 -5.85 12.36
N ILE A 253 1.00 -6.76 13.17
CA ILE A 253 0.24 -7.70 13.99
C ILE A 253 -0.47 -6.99 15.16
N TYR A 254 0.15 -5.96 15.75
CA TYR A 254 -0.40 -5.25 16.90
C TYR A 254 -1.34 -4.09 16.52
N VAL A 255 -1.17 -3.49 15.34
CA VAL A 255 -2.01 -2.40 14.82
C VAL A 255 -2.70 -2.87 13.55
N PRO A 256 -3.86 -3.55 13.68
CA PRO A 256 -4.59 -4.08 12.53
C PRO A 256 -5.35 -2.99 11.76
N ASP A 257 -5.63 -1.84 12.38
CA ASP A 257 -6.45 -0.81 11.75
C ASP A 257 -5.67 0.00 10.70
N MET A 258 -5.98 -0.27 9.42
CA MET A 258 -5.39 0.44 8.27
C MET A 258 -5.52 1.97 8.40
N SER A 259 -6.66 2.47 8.90
CA SER A 259 -6.91 3.91 9.02
C SER A 259 -5.95 4.59 10.01
N GLU A 260 -5.66 3.96 11.14
CA GLU A 260 -4.72 4.51 12.14
C GLU A 260 -3.31 4.57 11.56
N VAL A 261 -2.88 3.50 10.89
CA VAL A 261 -1.57 3.43 10.24
C VAL A 261 -1.43 4.50 9.15
N ILE A 262 -2.45 4.69 8.32
CA ILE A 262 -2.47 5.72 7.28
C ILE A 262 -2.45 7.12 7.89
N SER A 263 -3.20 7.37 8.97
CA SER A 263 -3.23 8.67 9.62
C SER A 263 -1.85 9.07 10.16
N VAL A 264 -1.15 8.15 10.83
CA VAL A 264 0.19 8.39 11.36
C VAL A 264 1.21 8.61 10.24
N ILE A 265 1.25 7.72 9.24
CA ILE A 265 2.23 7.83 8.15
C ILE A 265 1.94 9.06 7.28
N GLY A 266 0.66 9.33 7.01
CA GLY A 266 0.19 10.49 6.28
C GLY A 266 0.52 11.80 6.96
N GLY A 267 0.41 11.88 8.29
CA GLY A 267 0.80 13.04 9.07
C GLY A 267 2.31 13.32 8.97
N ILE A 268 3.14 12.27 9.02
CA ILE A 268 4.59 12.39 8.79
C ILE A 268 4.88 12.83 7.34
N SER A 269 4.18 12.26 6.36
CA SER A 269 4.31 12.66 4.95
C SER A 269 3.95 14.13 4.73
N ALA A 270 2.89 14.61 5.37
CA ALA A 270 2.48 16.02 5.29
C ALA A 270 3.60 16.97 5.74
N PHE A 271 4.32 16.62 6.82
CA PHE A 271 5.50 17.35 7.26
C PHE A 271 6.56 17.43 6.15
N PHE A 272 6.87 16.30 5.50
CA PHE A 272 7.84 16.26 4.40
C PHE A 272 7.40 17.03 3.15
N ILE A 273 6.12 16.96 2.80
CA ILE A 273 5.58 17.60 1.60
C ILE A 273 5.52 19.12 1.75
N PHE A 274 5.13 19.62 2.92
CA PHE A 274 4.88 21.06 3.10
C PHE A 274 6.06 21.83 3.69
N ILE A 275 6.87 21.23 4.57
CA ILE A 275 7.91 21.97 5.32
C ILE A 275 9.25 21.95 4.60
N PHE A 276 9.73 20.79 4.14
CA PHE A 276 11.06 20.68 3.53
C PHE A 276 11.25 21.53 2.25
N PRO A 277 10.31 21.56 1.30
CA PRO A 277 10.44 22.41 0.12
C PRO A 277 10.46 23.91 0.47
N GLY A 278 9.75 24.30 1.54
CA GLY A 278 9.70 25.68 2.02
C GLY A 278 11.03 26.18 2.58
N GLU A 279 11.80 25.30 3.25
CA GLU A 279 13.12 25.62 3.80
C GLU A 279 14.21 25.74 2.72
N THR A 280 14.09 25.00 1.60
CA THR A 280 15.08 25.07 0.51
C THR A 280 14.97 26.30 -0.39
N LEU A 281 13.98 27.17 -0.16
CA LEU A 281 13.76 28.42 -0.91
C LEU A 281 14.32 29.67 -0.20
N ASN A 282 14.91 29.52 1.00
CA ASN A 282 15.68 30.55 1.71
C ASN A 282 17.18 30.25 1.64
#